data_AF-A0A024WYN2-F1
#
_entry.id   AF-A0A024WYN2-F1
#
_cell.length_a   1.000
_cell.length_b   1.000
_cell.length_c   1.000
_cell.angle_alpha   90.00
_cell.angle_beta   90.00
_cell.angle_gamma   90.00
#
_symmetry.space_group_name_H-M   'P 1'
#
loop_
_entity.id
_entity.type
_entity.pdbx_description
1 polymer ?
#
loop_
_entity_poly.entity_id
_entity_poly.type
_entity_poly.pdbx_seq_one_letter_code
_entity_poly.pdbx_strand_id
1 'polypeptide(L)'
;MGPAPRTATTTYSSAKNAKELLDMIGKDVHDQVKSESNGFKDELKGDLASASIFGGERASSNKPCTFEYDKLINGSGSGGAARGKRHPCGTGDAKKEERFSDTLGGQCTREKISGSTNTCGACAPYRRLHLCSHNLETINNTTSTTTHKLLAEVCMAAKYEGQSLVEQYEKHKKNYPHTNICTVLARSFADIGDIIRGKDLFLGHKQGKQHLEKRLESMFKNIQNKNENLKSLSLDKVREYWWALNRDQVWKAITCDAAVEDTYFKTSSGGEYKFTSGYCGRDETDVPTNLDYVPQFLRWFDEWSEEFCRKRNNTLKIAKEVCQNDKKQLYCSLNGYNCTKLIRNKNYCSRDPICTPCSNKCIPYDLWLRNRRDEFKMQKGKYENEIKTYESDNDISNSNTKKEYYKEFYEELKKSYKSVENFLTLLNNGRYCEEKIQEEENIDFNKDEDNVFHRSKYCQVCPACVVDCKTGKCEEKKNSDGSCVNAQKYTRPKDVTPKIIKVLFSGDHQKDITEKLSSFCKNPESENNRDYQTWQCYYKSSDYNNCEMKGSSYKEKHDPNIIISDKCFHLWVQSLLIDTI
;
A
#
# COMPACT_ATOMS: atom_id res chain seq x y z
N MET A 1 -1.79 1.17 -45.10
CA MET A 1 -2.92 0.49 -44.43
C MET A 1 -3.29 1.35 -43.24
N GLY A 2 -4.50 1.94 -43.24
CA GLY A 2 -4.96 2.79 -42.14
C GLY A 2 -5.16 1.98 -40.84
N PRO A 3 -5.20 2.64 -39.67
CA PRO A 3 -5.49 1.97 -38.41
C PRO A 3 -6.85 1.27 -38.49
N ALA A 4 -6.90 0.03 -38.02
CA ALA A 4 -8.13 -0.75 -37.95
C ALA A 4 -9.21 0.02 -37.16
N PRO A 5 -10.50 -0.09 -37.52
CA PRO A 5 -11.56 0.59 -36.79
C PRO A 5 -11.59 0.12 -35.33
N ARG A 6 -11.62 1.07 -34.38
CA ARG A 6 -11.88 0.78 -32.97
C ARG A 6 -13.23 0.05 -32.87
N THR A 7 -13.18 -1.25 -32.59
CA THR A 7 -14.35 -2.08 -32.27
C THR A 7 -15.02 -1.54 -31.02
N ALA A 8 -16.34 -1.28 -31.12
CA ALA A 8 -17.33 -1.01 -30.08
C ALA A 8 -16.91 -0.08 -28.92
N THR A 9 -17.70 0.95 -28.66
CA THR A 9 -17.57 1.84 -27.51
C THR A 9 -17.73 1.06 -26.20
N THR A 10 -16.68 0.39 -25.74
CA THR A 10 -16.66 -0.34 -24.46
C THR A 10 -16.92 0.69 -23.38
N THR A 11 -18.14 0.67 -22.83
CA THR A 11 -18.52 1.60 -21.77
C THR A 11 -17.94 1.03 -20.48
N TYR A 12 -16.80 1.57 -20.05
CA TYR A 12 -16.15 1.22 -18.78
C TYR A 12 -17.02 1.56 -17.54
N SER A 13 -18.14 2.26 -17.74
CA SER A 13 -19.15 2.56 -16.72
C SER A 13 -19.78 1.34 -16.06
N SER A 14 -19.58 0.13 -16.61
CA SER A 14 -20.02 -1.13 -16.00
C SER A 14 -19.09 -1.64 -14.89
N ALA A 15 -17.90 -1.06 -14.73
CA ALA A 15 -16.95 -1.46 -13.70
C ALA A 15 -17.50 -1.19 -12.30
N LYS A 16 -17.42 -2.20 -11.42
CA LYS A 16 -17.97 -2.11 -10.06
C LYS A 16 -16.98 -1.54 -9.06
N ASN A 17 -15.69 -1.77 -9.25
CA ASN A 17 -14.61 -1.30 -8.39
C ASN A 17 -13.37 -0.88 -9.19
N ALA A 18 -12.40 -0.29 -8.50
CA ALA A 18 -11.22 0.31 -9.13
C ALA A 18 -10.37 -0.75 -9.84
N LYS A 19 -10.03 -1.86 -9.17
CA LYS A 19 -9.33 -3.00 -9.79
C LYS A 19 -9.97 -3.45 -11.11
N GLU A 20 -11.29 -3.61 -11.14
CA GLU A 20 -12.02 -4.01 -12.34
C GLU A 20 -11.89 -2.99 -13.47
N LEU A 21 -12.16 -1.72 -13.19
CA LEU A 21 -12.01 -0.64 -14.17
C LEU A 21 -10.60 -0.64 -14.77
N LEU A 22 -9.60 -0.69 -13.89
CA LEU A 22 -8.19 -0.64 -14.28
C LEU A 22 -7.83 -1.85 -15.15
N ASP A 23 -8.26 -3.05 -14.78
CA ASP A 23 -7.99 -4.27 -15.57
C ASP A 23 -8.68 -4.24 -16.94
N MET A 24 -9.90 -3.67 -17.04
CA MET A 24 -10.61 -3.49 -18.32
C MET A 24 -9.88 -2.54 -19.27
N ILE A 25 -9.48 -1.35 -18.81
CA ILE A 25 -8.71 -0.41 -19.64
C ILE A 25 -7.33 -0.99 -19.98
N GLY A 26 -6.70 -1.66 -19.00
CA GLY A 26 -5.42 -2.32 -19.18
C GLY A 26 -5.47 -3.40 -20.25
N LYS A 27 -6.60 -4.11 -20.40
CA LYS A 27 -6.81 -5.08 -21.46
C LYS A 27 -6.78 -4.43 -22.84
N ASP A 28 -7.49 -3.32 -23.04
CA ASP A 28 -7.56 -2.65 -24.34
C ASP A 28 -6.17 -2.15 -24.75
N VAL A 29 -5.40 -1.62 -23.79
CA VAL A 29 -3.99 -1.24 -24.00
C VAL A 29 -3.14 -2.46 -24.33
N HIS A 30 -3.23 -3.54 -23.55
CA HIS A 30 -2.49 -4.78 -23.81
C HIS A 30 -2.80 -5.35 -25.20
N ASP A 31 -4.06 -5.38 -25.62
CA ASP A 31 -4.46 -5.95 -26.91
C ASP A 31 -3.88 -5.15 -28.08
N GLN A 32 -3.78 -3.82 -27.93
CA GLN A 32 -3.04 -2.96 -28.85
C GLN A 32 -1.54 -3.33 -28.89
N VAL A 33 -0.86 -3.35 -27.74
CA VAL A 33 0.58 -3.67 -27.67
C VAL A 33 0.87 -5.08 -28.20
N LYS A 34 0.02 -6.06 -27.87
CA LYS A 34 0.13 -7.45 -28.33
C LYS A 34 0.03 -7.51 -29.85
N SER A 35 -0.93 -6.81 -30.45
CA SER A 35 -1.08 -6.71 -31.90
C SER A 35 0.17 -6.11 -32.57
N GLU A 36 0.68 -5.00 -32.02
CA GLU A 36 1.88 -4.32 -32.54
C GLU A 36 3.15 -5.20 -32.40
N SER A 37 3.27 -5.93 -31.29
CA SER A 37 4.42 -6.79 -30.98
C SER A 37 4.51 -8.05 -31.85
N ASN A 38 3.40 -8.53 -32.42
CA ASN A 38 3.37 -9.77 -33.21
C ASN A 38 4.32 -9.75 -34.41
N GLY A 39 4.60 -8.57 -34.98
CA GLY A 39 5.56 -8.40 -36.07
C GLY A 39 7.03 -8.61 -35.67
N PHE A 40 7.32 -8.70 -34.37
CA PHE A 40 8.68 -8.82 -33.80
C PHE A 40 8.84 -10.08 -32.95
N LYS A 41 7.95 -11.06 -33.15
CA LYS A 41 7.87 -12.26 -32.33
C LYS A 41 9.13 -13.12 -32.42
N ASP A 42 9.72 -13.23 -33.60
CA ASP A 42 10.88 -14.09 -33.84
C ASP A 42 12.14 -13.55 -33.14
N GLU A 43 12.25 -12.23 -33.01
CA GLU A 43 13.39 -11.55 -32.38
C GLU A 43 13.25 -11.42 -30.85
N LEU A 44 12.03 -11.23 -30.36
CA LEU A 44 11.77 -10.86 -28.97
C LEU A 44 11.20 -11.98 -28.11
N LYS A 45 10.52 -12.98 -28.69
CA LYS A 45 9.97 -14.08 -27.91
C LYS A 45 11.10 -14.97 -27.37
N GLY A 46 11.16 -15.07 -26.05
CA GLY A 46 12.09 -15.94 -25.35
C GLY A 46 11.65 -17.40 -25.42
N ASP A 47 12.63 -18.28 -25.22
CA ASP A 47 12.45 -19.72 -25.12
C ASP A 47 13.35 -20.21 -24.00
N LEU A 48 12.75 -20.77 -22.96
CA LEU A 48 13.47 -21.24 -21.79
C LEU A 48 14.43 -22.40 -22.13
N ALA A 49 14.08 -23.30 -23.05
CA ALA A 49 14.98 -24.39 -23.46
C ALA A 49 16.28 -23.86 -24.09
N SER A 50 16.19 -22.72 -24.79
CA SER A 50 17.31 -22.05 -25.42
C SER A 50 18.11 -21.13 -24.48
N ALA A 51 17.70 -21.01 -23.22
CA ALA A 51 18.44 -20.24 -22.22
C ALA A 51 19.72 -20.96 -21.82
N SER A 52 20.84 -20.23 -21.77
CA SER A 52 22.12 -20.79 -21.32
C SER A 52 22.17 -20.84 -19.79
N ILE A 53 22.32 -22.04 -19.24
CA ILE A 53 22.35 -22.35 -17.81
C ILE A 53 23.66 -23.07 -17.48
N PHE A 54 24.70 -22.32 -17.07
CA PHE A 54 26.04 -22.82 -16.70
C PHE A 54 26.94 -23.24 -17.87
N GLY A 55 28.13 -22.63 -17.99
CA GLY A 55 29.18 -23.06 -18.93
C GLY A 55 28.82 -23.07 -20.43
N GLY A 56 27.66 -22.55 -20.83
CA GLY A 56 27.14 -22.67 -22.19
C GLY A 56 26.11 -23.78 -22.40
N GLU A 57 25.80 -24.60 -21.38
CA GLU A 57 24.77 -25.65 -21.45
C GLU A 57 23.37 -25.05 -21.62
N ARG A 58 22.51 -25.77 -22.34
CA ARG A 58 21.09 -25.41 -22.54
C ARG A 58 20.22 -26.00 -21.42
N ALA A 59 19.07 -25.40 -21.18
CA ALA A 59 18.14 -25.87 -20.18
C ALA A 59 17.49 -27.19 -20.56
N SER A 60 17.34 -28.09 -19.57
CA SER A 60 16.66 -29.38 -19.74
C SER A 60 15.13 -29.27 -19.76
N SER A 61 14.58 -28.14 -19.29
CA SER A 61 13.15 -27.87 -19.23
C SER A 61 12.81 -26.54 -19.88
N ASN A 62 11.68 -26.49 -20.59
CA ASN A 62 11.09 -25.26 -21.12
C ASN A 62 9.93 -24.74 -20.27
N LYS A 63 9.57 -25.43 -19.18
CA LYS A 63 8.45 -25.04 -18.32
C LYS A 63 8.96 -24.18 -17.17
N PRO A 64 8.37 -23.00 -16.90
CA PRO A 64 8.84 -22.11 -15.84
C PRO A 64 8.95 -22.79 -14.47
N CYS A 65 7.94 -23.55 -14.03
CA CYS A 65 7.96 -24.12 -12.67
C CYS A 65 9.02 -25.19 -12.43
N THR A 66 9.36 -25.97 -13.46
CA THR A 66 10.34 -27.06 -13.40
C THR A 66 11.70 -26.65 -13.95
N PHE A 67 11.89 -25.38 -14.30
CA PHE A 67 13.17 -24.88 -14.80
C PHE A 67 14.25 -24.90 -13.70
N GLU A 68 15.48 -25.23 -14.10
CA GLU A 68 16.62 -25.45 -13.20
C GLU A 68 17.27 -24.12 -12.73
N TYR A 69 16.48 -23.23 -12.11
CA TYR A 69 16.96 -21.91 -11.66
C TYR A 69 18.12 -21.99 -10.66
N ASP A 70 18.23 -23.08 -9.90
CA ASP A 70 19.33 -23.28 -8.96
C ASP A 70 20.69 -23.31 -9.66
N LYS A 71 20.76 -23.77 -10.92
CA LYS A 71 21.98 -23.72 -11.73
C LYS A 71 22.37 -22.27 -12.05
N LEU A 72 21.39 -21.39 -12.27
CA LEU A 72 21.63 -19.94 -12.45
C LEU A 72 22.08 -19.26 -11.16
N ILE A 73 21.49 -19.63 -10.02
CA ILE A 73 21.90 -19.12 -8.70
C ILE A 73 23.35 -19.49 -8.41
N ASN A 74 23.72 -20.75 -8.68
CA ASN A 74 24.98 -21.30 -8.22
C ASN A 74 26.23 -20.84 -9.02
N GLY A 75 26.13 -20.63 -10.35
CA GLY A 75 27.22 -20.10 -11.19
C GLY A 75 28.54 -20.91 -11.20
N SER A 76 29.43 -20.66 -12.17
CA SER A 76 30.66 -21.43 -12.46
C SER A 76 31.85 -21.22 -11.51
N GLY A 77 31.62 -20.96 -10.23
CA GLY A 77 32.66 -20.63 -9.25
C GLY A 77 32.61 -21.53 -8.03
N SER A 78 33.58 -22.44 -7.92
CA SER A 78 33.88 -23.21 -6.71
C SER A 78 34.19 -22.28 -5.52
N GLY A 79 33.19 -22.03 -4.67
CA GLY A 79 33.38 -21.35 -3.38
C GLY A 79 32.06 -21.10 -2.67
N GLY A 80 31.90 -21.65 -1.47
CA GLY A 80 30.66 -21.57 -0.67
C GLY A 80 30.15 -20.14 -0.38
N ALA A 81 30.99 -19.11 -0.56
CA ALA A 81 30.66 -17.71 -0.31
C ALA A 81 29.93 -16.99 -1.47
N ALA A 82 29.91 -17.54 -2.69
CA ALA A 82 29.20 -16.95 -3.84
C ALA A 82 27.73 -17.40 -3.96
N ARG A 83 27.36 -18.50 -3.29
CA ARG A 83 26.07 -19.21 -3.42
C ARG A 83 24.84 -18.40 -2.97
N GLY A 84 25.04 -17.38 -2.12
CA GLY A 84 23.94 -16.53 -1.63
C GLY A 84 23.66 -15.29 -2.49
N LYS A 85 24.64 -14.80 -3.28
CA LYS A 85 24.61 -13.43 -3.82
C LYS A 85 23.68 -13.22 -5.03
N ARG A 86 23.16 -14.29 -5.65
CA ARG A 86 22.27 -14.21 -6.84
C ARG A 86 20.81 -14.57 -6.56
N HIS A 87 20.46 -14.94 -5.33
CA HIS A 87 19.09 -15.30 -5.01
C HIS A 87 18.16 -14.08 -5.20
N PRO A 88 16.97 -14.21 -5.81
CA PRO A 88 16.12 -13.06 -6.12
C PRO A 88 15.70 -12.24 -4.90
N CYS A 89 15.45 -12.90 -3.76
CA CYS A 89 15.13 -12.25 -2.49
C CYS A 89 16.38 -11.83 -1.65
N GLY A 90 17.58 -11.81 -2.24
CA GLY A 90 18.81 -11.38 -1.55
C GLY A 90 19.37 -12.40 -0.55
N THR A 91 20.08 -11.92 0.49
CA THR A 91 20.68 -12.73 1.56
C THR A 91 20.29 -12.22 2.94
N GLY A 92 20.42 -13.06 3.97
CA GLY A 92 20.17 -12.65 5.36
C GLY A 92 18.72 -12.27 5.63
N ASP A 93 18.52 -11.16 6.34
CA ASP A 93 17.20 -10.70 6.82
C ASP A 93 16.25 -10.30 5.69
N ALA A 94 16.76 -9.86 4.54
CA ALA A 94 15.94 -9.55 3.37
C ALA A 94 15.11 -10.74 2.86
N LYS A 95 15.57 -11.98 3.10
CA LYS A 95 14.79 -13.20 2.78
C LYS A 95 13.65 -13.48 3.76
N LYS A 96 13.69 -12.89 4.97
CA LYS A 96 12.77 -13.16 6.08
C LYS A 96 11.78 -12.04 6.33
N GLU A 97 11.81 -10.97 5.53
CA GLU A 97 10.94 -9.82 5.71
C GLU A 97 9.45 -10.19 5.55
N GLU A 98 8.62 -9.73 6.49
CA GLU A 98 7.18 -10.01 6.53
C GLU A 98 6.39 -9.10 5.58
N ARG A 99 6.01 -9.61 4.41
CA ARG A 99 5.37 -8.87 3.32
C ARG A 99 3.94 -8.43 3.56
N PHE A 100 3.27 -9.02 4.54
CA PHE A 100 1.91 -8.71 4.96
C PHE A 100 1.88 -8.13 6.37
N SER A 101 2.79 -7.19 6.65
CA SER A 101 2.89 -6.57 7.96
C SER A 101 1.65 -5.73 8.29
N ASP A 102 1.11 -5.92 9.50
CA ASP A 102 0.07 -5.07 10.06
C ASP A 102 0.65 -3.85 10.80
N THR A 103 1.97 -3.73 10.93
CA THR A 103 2.65 -2.62 11.62
C THR A 103 3.42 -1.72 10.66
N LEU A 104 4.13 -2.29 9.69
CA LEU A 104 4.96 -1.57 8.74
C LEU A 104 4.15 -1.13 7.51
N GLY A 105 4.44 0.08 7.02
CA GLY A 105 3.71 0.73 5.94
C GLY A 105 4.52 0.90 4.66
N GLY A 106 3.82 1.27 3.57
CA GLY A 106 4.46 1.66 2.31
C GLY A 106 5.32 2.93 2.41
N GLN A 107 5.84 3.38 1.27
CA GLN A 107 6.75 4.52 1.20
C GLN A 107 6.26 5.54 0.16
N CYS A 108 6.09 6.79 0.57
CA CYS A 108 5.56 7.88 -0.26
C CYS A 108 6.54 9.05 -0.44
N THR A 109 7.73 9.00 0.17
CA THR A 109 8.69 10.11 0.13
C THR A 109 9.26 10.34 -1.26
N ARG A 110 9.51 11.60 -1.60
CA ARG A 110 10.13 12.02 -2.88
C ARG A 110 11.53 11.45 -3.08
N GLU A 111 12.25 11.13 -2.01
CA GLU A 111 13.58 10.55 -2.04
C GLU A 111 13.53 9.09 -2.53
N LYS A 112 12.39 8.42 -2.30
CA LYS A 112 12.17 7.00 -2.59
C LYS A 112 11.22 6.75 -3.74
N ILE A 113 10.44 7.73 -4.17
CA ILE A 113 9.46 7.58 -5.26
C ILE A 113 9.71 8.64 -6.34
N SER A 114 9.95 8.18 -7.57
CA SER A 114 10.15 9.06 -8.73
C SER A 114 8.89 9.89 -9.01
N GLY A 115 9.08 11.18 -9.31
CA GLY A 115 7.98 12.10 -9.63
C GLY A 115 7.07 12.47 -8.45
N SER A 116 7.48 12.18 -7.21
CA SER A 116 6.77 12.60 -6.01
C SER A 116 7.38 13.87 -5.40
N THR A 117 6.55 14.67 -4.74
CA THR A 117 6.87 15.89 -3.99
C THR A 117 6.32 15.79 -2.56
N ASN A 118 6.46 16.82 -1.74
CA ASN A 118 5.96 16.84 -0.35
C ASN A 118 4.43 16.94 -0.23
N THR A 119 3.72 17.14 -1.34
CA THR A 119 2.27 17.38 -1.38
C THR A 119 1.55 16.59 -2.48
N CYS A 120 2.28 15.89 -3.34
CA CYS A 120 1.74 15.13 -4.47
C CYS A 120 2.68 13.96 -4.76
N GLY A 121 2.16 12.73 -4.85
CA GLY A 121 3.03 11.58 -5.12
C GLY A 121 2.32 10.25 -5.14
N ALA A 122 3.06 9.22 -5.51
CA ALA A 122 2.61 7.84 -5.42
C ALA A 122 3.18 7.19 -4.15
N CYS A 123 2.46 6.21 -3.60
CA CYS A 123 2.89 5.47 -2.42
C CYS A 123 3.23 4.04 -2.81
N ALA A 124 4.52 3.65 -2.77
CA ALA A 124 4.89 2.27 -3.01
C ALA A 124 4.38 1.38 -1.87
N PRO A 125 3.55 0.36 -2.14
CA PRO A 125 3.04 -0.53 -1.12
C PRO A 125 4.17 -1.37 -0.52
N TYR A 126 4.00 -1.80 0.74
CA TYR A 126 5.05 -2.52 1.47
C TYR A 126 5.54 -3.77 0.73
N ARG A 127 4.61 -4.51 0.10
CA ARG A 127 4.91 -5.62 -0.81
C ARG A 127 5.92 -5.24 -1.90
N ARG A 128 5.75 -4.09 -2.56
CA ARG A 128 6.67 -3.64 -3.62
C ARG A 128 8.05 -3.32 -3.08
N LEU A 129 8.17 -2.75 -1.87
CA LEU A 129 9.46 -2.33 -1.31
C LEU A 129 10.47 -3.48 -1.22
N HIS A 130 9.97 -4.69 -1.00
CA HIS A 130 10.79 -5.87 -0.78
C HIS A 130 10.81 -6.85 -1.97
N LEU A 131 10.24 -6.48 -3.12
CA LEU A 131 10.13 -7.34 -4.31
C LEU A 131 11.40 -8.14 -4.62
N CYS A 132 11.28 -9.45 -4.82
CA CYS A 132 12.42 -10.34 -5.08
C CYS A 132 12.99 -10.17 -6.50
N SER A 133 13.79 -9.12 -6.73
CA SER A 133 14.41 -8.83 -8.04
C SER A 133 15.94 -8.70 -8.00
N HIS A 134 16.60 -9.13 -6.92
CA HIS A 134 18.05 -8.95 -6.73
C HIS A 134 18.90 -9.70 -7.76
N ASN A 135 18.39 -10.82 -8.30
CA ASN A 135 19.10 -11.56 -9.35
C ASN A 135 19.31 -10.71 -10.62
N LEU A 136 18.36 -9.81 -10.93
CA LEU A 136 18.43 -8.92 -12.09
C LEU A 136 19.58 -7.89 -11.97
N GLU A 137 19.91 -7.48 -10.74
CA GLU A 137 21.04 -6.61 -10.44
C GLU A 137 22.39 -7.30 -10.62
N THR A 138 22.41 -8.64 -10.57
CA THR A 138 23.61 -9.47 -10.51
C THR A 138 23.80 -10.37 -11.73
N ILE A 139 23.08 -10.12 -12.83
CA ILE A 139 23.21 -10.88 -14.08
C ILE A 139 24.68 -10.82 -14.58
N ASN A 140 25.31 -11.94 -14.89
CA ASN A 140 26.66 -11.88 -15.46
C ASN A 140 26.61 -11.51 -16.94
N ASN A 141 27.51 -10.64 -17.40
CA ASN A 141 27.74 -10.29 -18.81
C ASN A 141 26.47 -9.77 -19.53
N THR A 142 26.18 -8.48 -19.35
CA THR A 142 25.05 -7.79 -20.00
C THR A 142 25.22 -7.66 -21.51
N THR A 143 26.47 -7.56 -22.00
CA THR A 143 26.84 -7.33 -23.41
C THR A 143 26.53 -8.51 -24.34
N SER A 144 26.37 -9.72 -23.80
CA SER A 144 26.03 -10.93 -24.57
C SER A 144 24.63 -11.47 -24.29
N THR A 145 23.81 -10.78 -23.49
CA THR A 145 22.50 -11.29 -23.07
C THR A 145 21.55 -11.43 -24.27
N THR A 146 20.93 -12.60 -24.39
CA THR A 146 19.90 -12.92 -25.40
C THR A 146 18.50 -12.80 -24.79
N THR A 147 17.46 -12.76 -25.62
CA THR A 147 16.07 -12.78 -25.15
C THR A 147 15.78 -14.01 -24.26
N HIS A 148 16.31 -15.18 -24.62
CA HIS A 148 16.15 -16.43 -23.86
C HIS A 148 16.77 -16.34 -22.45
N LYS A 149 17.98 -15.78 -22.34
CA LYS A 149 18.64 -15.59 -21.05
C LYS A 149 17.92 -14.57 -20.19
N LEU A 150 17.45 -13.47 -20.79
CA LEU A 150 16.66 -12.47 -20.08
C LEU A 150 15.36 -13.10 -19.55
N LEU A 151 14.65 -13.88 -20.38
CA LEU A 151 13.44 -14.59 -19.97
C LEU A 151 13.69 -15.49 -18.75
N ALA A 152 14.76 -16.28 -18.77
CA ALA A 152 15.10 -17.15 -17.65
C ALA A 152 15.35 -16.37 -16.34
N GLU A 153 16.08 -15.25 -16.40
CA GLU A 153 16.34 -14.39 -15.22
C GLU A 153 15.06 -13.72 -14.70
N VAL A 154 14.15 -13.29 -15.58
CA VAL A 154 12.86 -12.70 -15.19
C VAL A 154 11.92 -13.75 -14.59
N CYS A 155 11.80 -14.93 -15.20
CA CYS A 155 11.02 -16.03 -14.64
C CYS A 155 11.60 -16.50 -13.30
N MET A 156 12.92 -16.45 -13.11
CA MET A 156 13.54 -16.73 -11.82
C MET A 156 13.10 -15.73 -10.75
N ALA A 157 13.13 -14.43 -11.04
CA ALA A 157 12.65 -13.41 -10.12
C ALA A 157 11.17 -13.63 -9.77
N ALA A 158 10.34 -13.87 -10.79
CA ALA A 158 8.92 -14.13 -10.65
C ALA A 158 8.62 -15.37 -9.80
N LYS A 159 9.31 -16.51 -10.04
CA LYS A 159 9.13 -17.74 -9.26
C LYS A 159 9.39 -17.51 -7.79
N TYR A 160 10.53 -16.94 -7.44
CA TYR A 160 10.92 -16.75 -6.05
C TYR A 160 10.10 -15.65 -5.34
N GLU A 161 9.66 -14.62 -6.06
CA GLU A 161 8.66 -13.67 -5.54
C GLU A 161 7.33 -14.38 -5.25
N GLY A 162 6.83 -15.20 -6.18
CA GLY A 162 5.60 -15.95 -6.02
C GLY A 162 5.65 -16.93 -4.84
N GLN A 163 6.72 -17.71 -4.76
CA GLN A 163 6.98 -18.64 -3.66
C GLN A 163 6.94 -17.91 -2.30
N SER A 164 7.69 -16.82 -2.17
CA SER A 164 7.75 -16.03 -0.93
C SER A 164 6.39 -15.47 -0.54
N LEU A 165 5.63 -14.94 -1.51
CA LEU A 165 4.29 -14.43 -1.24
C LEU A 165 3.33 -15.53 -0.79
N VAL A 166 3.30 -16.68 -1.45
CA VAL A 166 2.43 -17.81 -1.07
C VAL A 166 2.78 -18.32 0.33
N GLU A 167 4.06 -18.56 0.63
CA GLU A 167 4.49 -19.06 1.93
C GLU A 167 4.09 -18.13 3.09
N GLN A 168 4.20 -16.81 2.88
CA GLN A 168 3.81 -15.82 3.87
C GLN A 168 2.30 -15.62 3.93
N TYR A 169 1.63 -15.73 2.79
CA TYR A 169 0.19 -15.64 2.68
C TYR A 169 -0.51 -16.75 3.45
N GLU A 170 0.00 -17.98 3.44
CA GLU A 170 -0.55 -19.09 4.24
C GLU A 170 -0.54 -18.81 5.74
N LYS A 171 0.42 -18.02 6.23
CA LYS A 171 0.43 -17.56 7.63
C LYS A 171 -0.60 -16.45 7.84
N HIS A 172 -0.66 -15.50 6.91
CA HIS A 172 -1.58 -14.37 6.95
C HIS A 172 -3.07 -14.82 6.88
N LYS A 173 -3.38 -15.77 6.01
CA LYS A 173 -4.72 -16.33 5.77
C LYS A 173 -5.36 -16.94 7.03
N LYS A 174 -4.55 -17.44 7.97
CA LYS A 174 -5.03 -17.96 9.27
C LYS A 174 -5.72 -16.89 10.11
N ASN A 175 -5.21 -15.66 10.05
CA ASN A 175 -5.80 -14.52 10.75
C ASN A 175 -6.84 -13.80 9.87
N TYR A 176 -6.73 -13.93 8.54
CA TYR A 176 -7.53 -13.20 7.55
C TYR A 176 -8.04 -14.13 6.43
N PRO A 177 -9.08 -14.94 6.70
CA PRO A 177 -9.51 -16.03 5.81
C PRO A 177 -10.16 -15.58 4.50
N HIS A 178 -10.48 -14.29 4.36
CA HIS A 178 -11.16 -13.71 3.19
C HIS A 178 -10.21 -12.93 2.27
N THR A 179 -8.92 -13.24 2.27
CA THR A 179 -7.92 -12.64 1.37
C THR A 179 -7.81 -13.45 0.06
N ASN A 180 -7.17 -12.94 -0.99
CA ASN A 180 -6.93 -13.68 -2.24
C ASN A 180 -5.48 -13.47 -2.72
N ILE A 181 -4.69 -14.56 -2.69
CA ILE A 181 -3.29 -14.55 -3.12
C ILE A 181 -3.11 -14.20 -4.59
N CYS A 182 -4.04 -14.59 -5.47
CA CYS A 182 -3.93 -14.31 -6.90
C CYS A 182 -3.92 -12.81 -7.21
N THR A 183 -4.65 -11.98 -6.43
CA THR A 183 -4.59 -10.51 -6.57
C THR A 183 -3.23 -9.97 -6.15
N VAL A 184 -2.63 -10.53 -5.09
CA VAL A 184 -1.28 -10.15 -4.64
C VAL A 184 -0.23 -10.53 -5.68
N LEU A 185 -0.32 -11.74 -6.23
CA LEU A 185 0.55 -12.20 -7.33
C LEU A 185 0.38 -11.33 -8.57
N ALA A 186 -0.85 -10.93 -8.93
CA ALA A 186 -1.11 -10.00 -10.04
C ALA A 186 -0.45 -8.62 -9.84
N ARG A 187 -0.47 -8.08 -8.62
CA ARG A 187 0.20 -6.83 -8.27
C ARG A 187 1.73 -6.95 -8.37
N SER A 188 2.32 -8.04 -7.86
CA SER A 188 3.77 -8.29 -8.02
C SER A 188 4.18 -8.56 -9.46
N PHE A 189 3.37 -9.29 -10.23
CA PHE A 189 3.58 -9.50 -11.66
C PHE A 189 3.64 -8.17 -12.43
N ALA A 190 2.69 -7.27 -12.17
CA ALA A 190 2.65 -5.95 -12.79
C ALA A 190 3.87 -5.09 -12.41
N ASP A 191 4.31 -5.15 -11.15
CA ASP A 191 5.51 -4.44 -10.71
C ASP A 191 6.81 -5.00 -11.32
N ILE A 192 6.93 -6.32 -11.47
CA ILE A 192 8.03 -6.93 -12.23
C ILE A 192 8.00 -6.43 -13.67
N GLY A 193 6.82 -6.42 -14.31
CA GLY A 193 6.64 -5.88 -15.66
C GLY A 193 7.10 -4.43 -15.78
N ASP A 194 6.81 -3.58 -14.81
CA ASP A 194 7.27 -2.19 -14.80
C ASP A 194 8.77 -2.04 -14.60
N ILE A 195 9.42 -2.92 -13.83
CA ILE A 195 10.89 -2.95 -13.75
C ILE A 195 11.46 -3.29 -15.13
N ILE A 196 10.95 -4.34 -15.77
CA ILE A 196 11.46 -4.78 -17.08
C ILE A 196 11.21 -3.73 -18.17
N ARG A 197 10.11 -2.99 -18.11
CA ARG A 197 9.76 -1.92 -19.07
C ARG A 197 10.33 -0.55 -18.74
N GLY A 198 11.01 -0.37 -17.60
CA GLY A 198 11.59 0.92 -17.19
C GLY A 198 10.54 1.92 -16.69
N LYS A 199 9.37 1.39 -16.31
CA LYS A 199 8.22 2.16 -15.82
C LYS A 199 8.11 2.20 -14.30
N ASP A 200 8.96 1.47 -13.58
CA ASP A 200 8.89 1.41 -12.13
C ASP A 200 9.29 2.76 -11.46
N LEU A 201 8.45 3.23 -10.54
CA LEU A 201 8.56 4.49 -9.82
C LEU A 201 9.42 4.38 -8.56
N PHE A 202 9.57 3.18 -7.96
CA PHE A 202 10.23 3.02 -6.67
C PHE A 202 11.75 3.12 -6.76
N LEU A 203 12.36 4.18 -6.24
CA LEU A 203 13.80 4.48 -6.34
C LEU A 203 14.70 3.64 -5.42
N GLY A 204 14.14 3.01 -4.37
CA GLY A 204 14.86 2.13 -3.45
C GLY A 204 16.15 2.76 -2.89
N HIS A 205 17.24 1.97 -2.88
CA HIS A 205 18.59 2.50 -2.74
C HIS A 205 19.04 3.02 -4.11
N LYS A 206 19.14 4.34 -4.26
CA LYS A 206 19.32 5.01 -5.58
C LYS A 206 20.43 4.39 -6.43
N GLN A 207 21.57 4.03 -5.82
CA GLN A 207 22.69 3.40 -6.53
C GLN A 207 22.34 1.99 -7.08
N GLY A 208 21.63 1.18 -6.29
CA GLY A 208 21.22 -0.18 -6.70
C GLY A 208 20.21 -0.15 -7.85
N LYS A 209 19.19 0.72 -7.75
CA LYS A 209 18.22 0.88 -8.84
C LYS A 209 18.85 1.44 -10.12
N GLN A 210 19.67 2.48 -10.02
CA GLN A 210 20.35 3.04 -11.21
C GLN A 210 21.25 1.99 -11.87
N HIS A 211 21.87 1.13 -11.07
CA HIS A 211 22.64 0.00 -11.58
C HIS A 211 21.74 -1.03 -12.30
N LEU A 212 20.60 -1.41 -11.70
CA LEU A 212 19.62 -2.30 -12.34
C LEU A 212 19.13 -1.76 -13.68
N GLU A 213 18.69 -0.51 -13.71
CA GLU A 213 18.10 0.11 -14.91
C GLU A 213 19.12 0.20 -16.04
N LYS A 214 20.34 0.68 -15.76
CA LYS A 214 21.43 0.73 -16.76
C LYS A 214 21.74 -0.64 -17.35
N ARG A 215 21.63 -1.70 -16.56
CA ARG A 215 21.89 -3.06 -17.00
C ARG A 215 20.78 -3.59 -17.89
N LEU A 216 19.51 -3.36 -17.52
CA LEU A 216 18.36 -3.68 -18.37
C LEU A 216 18.46 -2.92 -19.70
N GLU A 217 18.72 -1.62 -19.68
CA GLU A 217 18.94 -0.83 -20.90
C GLU A 217 20.06 -1.41 -21.76
N SER A 218 21.19 -1.79 -21.15
CA SER A 218 22.30 -2.42 -21.86
C SER A 218 21.86 -3.73 -22.53
N MET A 219 21.17 -4.61 -21.80
CA MET A 219 20.68 -5.89 -22.35
C MET A 219 19.73 -5.67 -23.52
N PHE A 220 18.75 -4.77 -23.37
CA PHE A 220 17.79 -4.48 -24.44
C PHE A 220 18.44 -3.81 -25.65
N LYS A 221 19.42 -2.92 -25.46
CA LYS A 221 20.24 -2.37 -26.57
C LYS A 221 20.99 -3.47 -27.31
N ASN A 222 21.52 -4.48 -26.59
CA ASN A 222 22.20 -5.60 -27.24
C ASN A 222 21.23 -6.50 -28.02
N ILE A 223 20.05 -6.77 -27.47
CA ILE A 223 18.99 -7.50 -28.19
C ILE A 223 18.59 -6.71 -29.44
N GLN A 224 18.38 -5.40 -29.31
CA GLN A 224 18.02 -4.53 -30.44
C GLN A 224 19.11 -4.51 -31.52
N ASN A 225 20.38 -4.30 -31.15
CA ASN A 225 21.48 -4.19 -32.12
C ASN A 225 21.77 -5.47 -32.89
N LYS A 226 21.44 -6.64 -32.32
CA LYS A 226 21.60 -7.95 -32.95
C LYS A 226 20.49 -8.29 -33.96
N ASN A 227 19.42 -7.51 -34.00
CA ASN A 227 18.25 -7.77 -34.84
C ASN A 227 17.93 -6.54 -35.70
N GLU A 228 18.12 -6.64 -37.01
CA GLU A 228 17.91 -5.51 -37.94
C GLU A 228 16.48 -4.93 -37.86
N ASN A 229 15.48 -5.79 -37.71
CA ASN A 229 14.06 -5.39 -37.62
C ASN A 229 13.76 -4.53 -36.38
N LEU A 230 14.56 -4.64 -35.31
CA LEU A 230 14.36 -3.88 -34.07
C LEU A 230 15.03 -2.50 -34.09
N LYS A 231 15.96 -2.24 -35.01
CA LYS A 231 16.74 -0.98 -35.04
C LYS A 231 15.88 0.25 -35.34
N SER A 232 14.72 0.06 -35.96
CA SER A 232 13.75 1.13 -36.25
C SER A 232 12.89 1.52 -35.05
N LEU A 233 12.85 0.69 -33.99
CA LEU A 233 12.05 0.92 -32.80
C LEU A 233 12.81 1.75 -31.76
N SER A 234 12.08 2.50 -30.92
CA SER A 234 12.66 3.05 -29.70
C SER A 234 12.95 1.91 -28.70
N LEU A 235 13.92 2.12 -27.80
CA LEU A 235 14.24 1.13 -26.76
C LEU A 235 13.02 0.83 -25.87
N ASP A 236 12.20 1.84 -25.58
CA ASP A 236 10.97 1.69 -24.79
C ASP A 236 9.98 0.75 -25.48
N LYS A 237 9.75 0.90 -26.80
CA LYS A 237 8.92 -0.02 -27.58
C LYS A 237 9.47 -1.45 -27.59
N VAL A 238 10.78 -1.62 -27.72
CA VAL A 238 11.42 -2.95 -27.65
C VAL A 238 11.12 -3.63 -26.32
N ARG A 239 11.17 -2.89 -25.21
CA ARG A 239 10.88 -3.42 -23.86
C ARG A 239 9.39 -3.76 -23.69
N GLU A 240 8.49 -2.92 -24.19
CA GLU A 240 7.04 -3.17 -24.17
C GLU A 240 6.67 -4.44 -24.95
N TYR A 241 7.18 -4.56 -26.18
CA TYR A 241 6.92 -5.74 -27.02
C TYR A 241 7.54 -7.00 -26.44
N TRP A 242 8.76 -6.91 -25.89
CA TRP A 242 9.37 -8.03 -25.21
C TRP A 242 8.50 -8.52 -24.04
N TRP A 243 8.00 -7.60 -23.20
CA TRP A 243 7.10 -7.97 -22.11
C TRP A 243 5.82 -8.61 -22.65
N ALA A 244 5.15 -7.98 -23.63
CA ALA A 244 3.92 -8.50 -24.23
C ALA A 244 4.05 -9.95 -24.76
N LEU A 245 5.20 -10.27 -25.36
CA LEU A 245 5.47 -11.58 -25.96
C LEU A 245 5.90 -12.67 -24.96
N ASN A 246 6.29 -12.29 -23.74
CA ASN A 246 6.87 -13.18 -22.72
C ASN A 246 6.09 -13.23 -21.41
N ARG A 247 5.13 -12.33 -21.20
CA ARG A 247 4.37 -12.18 -19.95
C ARG A 247 3.63 -13.46 -19.53
N ASP A 248 3.25 -14.33 -20.46
CA ASP A 248 2.62 -15.62 -20.17
C ASP A 248 3.56 -16.57 -19.41
N GLN A 249 4.84 -16.60 -19.80
CA GLN A 249 5.86 -17.41 -19.13
C GLN A 249 6.18 -16.86 -17.74
N VAL A 250 6.18 -15.54 -17.59
CA VAL A 250 6.40 -14.87 -16.31
C VAL A 250 5.21 -15.10 -15.36
N TRP A 251 3.97 -15.06 -15.86
CA TRP A 251 2.78 -15.40 -15.09
C TRP A 251 2.82 -16.85 -14.61
N LYS A 252 3.21 -17.78 -15.49
CA LYS A 252 3.40 -19.18 -15.12
C LYS A 252 4.45 -19.36 -14.03
N ALA A 253 5.53 -18.58 -14.08
CA ALA A 253 6.58 -18.61 -13.07
C ALA A 253 6.09 -18.11 -11.70
N ILE A 254 5.42 -16.95 -11.64
CA ILE A 254 4.96 -16.35 -10.36
C ILE A 254 3.84 -17.16 -9.69
N THR A 255 3.13 -17.98 -10.45
CA THR A 255 2.01 -18.81 -9.95
C THR A 255 2.40 -20.27 -9.70
N CYS A 256 3.69 -20.62 -9.70
CA CYS A 256 4.13 -22.01 -9.52
C CYS A 256 3.66 -22.64 -8.21
N ASP A 257 3.71 -21.87 -7.12
CA ASP A 257 3.35 -22.35 -5.77
C ASP A 257 1.90 -22.02 -5.38
N ALA A 258 1.12 -21.37 -6.24
CA ALA A 258 -0.31 -21.15 -5.99
C ALA A 258 -1.04 -22.50 -5.83
N ALA A 259 -2.08 -22.55 -5.02
CA ALA A 259 -2.84 -23.77 -4.78
C ALA A 259 -3.90 -24.02 -5.86
N VAL A 260 -4.47 -25.23 -5.90
CA VAL A 260 -5.51 -25.61 -6.87
C VAL A 260 -6.77 -24.75 -6.66
N GLU A 261 -7.11 -24.46 -5.42
CA GLU A 261 -8.27 -23.67 -5.02
C GLU A 261 -8.08 -22.17 -5.21
N ASP A 262 -6.85 -21.71 -5.48
CA ASP A 262 -6.59 -20.29 -5.69
C ASP A 262 -7.10 -19.87 -7.07
N THR A 263 -8.19 -19.10 -7.07
CA THR A 263 -8.84 -18.61 -8.28
C THR A 263 -8.73 -17.09 -8.42
N TYR A 264 -8.32 -16.62 -9.60
CA TYR A 264 -8.36 -15.22 -9.95
C TYR A 264 -9.75 -14.87 -10.50
N PHE A 265 -10.37 -13.82 -9.95
CA PHE A 265 -11.65 -13.31 -10.43
C PHE A 265 -11.42 -12.22 -11.46
N LYS A 266 -11.91 -12.44 -12.67
CA LYS A 266 -11.93 -11.49 -13.79
C LYS A 266 -13.37 -11.20 -14.19
N THR A 267 -13.69 -9.97 -14.52
CA THR A 267 -14.99 -9.67 -15.14
C THR A 267 -14.93 -9.85 -16.63
N SER A 268 -16.06 -10.25 -17.21
CA SER A 268 -16.28 -10.29 -18.64
C SER A 268 -17.30 -9.24 -19.07
N SER A 269 -17.37 -9.00 -20.38
CA SER A 269 -18.36 -8.13 -21.02
C SER A 269 -19.76 -8.39 -20.47
N GLY A 270 -20.45 -7.34 -20.03
CA GLY A 270 -21.82 -7.43 -19.51
C GLY A 270 -21.94 -7.67 -18.00
N GLY A 271 -20.84 -7.61 -17.23
CA GLY A 271 -20.88 -7.70 -15.77
C GLY A 271 -20.93 -9.12 -15.20
N GLU A 272 -20.70 -10.13 -16.05
CA GLU A 272 -20.51 -11.52 -15.65
C GLU A 272 -19.13 -11.74 -15.02
N TYR A 273 -19.07 -12.50 -13.93
CA TYR A 273 -17.82 -12.90 -13.29
C TYR A 273 -17.32 -14.22 -13.88
N LYS A 274 -16.08 -14.22 -14.36
CA LYS A 274 -15.33 -15.42 -14.73
C LYS A 274 -14.24 -15.66 -13.68
N PHE A 275 -14.02 -16.91 -13.36
CA PHE A 275 -12.95 -17.33 -12.46
C PHE A 275 -12.01 -18.27 -13.21
N THR A 276 -10.77 -18.31 -12.76
CA THR A 276 -9.77 -19.21 -13.35
C THR A 276 -9.93 -20.65 -12.87
N SER A 277 -9.44 -21.62 -13.65
CA SER A 277 -9.51 -23.05 -13.31
C SER A 277 -8.48 -23.51 -12.26
N GLY A 278 -8.22 -22.68 -11.24
CA GLY A 278 -7.20 -22.93 -10.20
C GLY A 278 -5.80 -22.42 -10.52
N TYR A 279 -4.86 -22.54 -9.57
CA TYR A 279 -3.47 -22.05 -9.69
C TYR A 279 -3.38 -20.60 -10.18
N CYS A 280 -4.35 -19.77 -9.82
CA CYS A 280 -4.50 -18.40 -10.34
C CYS A 280 -4.47 -18.33 -11.89
N GLY A 281 -4.95 -19.34 -12.60
CA GLY A 281 -4.97 -19.38 -14.07
C GLY A 281 -3.63 -19.70 -14.72
N ARG A 282 -2.68 -20.31 -14.01
CA ARG A 282 -1.35 -20.69 -14.53
C ARG A 282 -1.40 -21.42 -15.88
N ASP A 283 -2.32 -22.37 -15.99
CA ASP A 283 -2.41 -23.29 -17.12
C ASP A 283 -3.44 -22.83 -18.18
N GLU A 284 -4.00 -21.63 -18.04
CA GLU A 284 -4.87 -21.02 -19.05
C GLU A 284 -4.08 -20.49 -20.25
N THR A 285 -4.78 -20.32 -21.38
CA THR A 285 -4.20 -19.77 -22.63
C THR A 285 -3.72 -18.34 -22.46
N ASP A 286 -4.49 -17.51 -21.75
CA ASP A 286 -4.20 -16.10 -21.55
C ASP A 286 -4.01 -15.80 -20.06
N VAL A 287 -3.10 -14.87 -19.75
CA VAL A 287 -2.92 -14.36 -18.38
C VAL A 287 -4.23 -13.72 -17.91
N PRO A 288 -4.75 -14.07 -16.72
CA PRO A 288 -6.09 -13.67 -16.29
C PRO A 288 -6.21 -12.22 -15.82
N THR A 289 -5.11 -11.47 -15.80
CA THR A 289 -5.03 -10.07 -15.39
C THR A 289 -4.32 -9.23 -16.46
N ASN A 290 -4.66 -7.95 -16.51
CA ASN A 290 -4.02 -6.93 -17.33
C ASN A 290 -3.51 -5.76 -16.48
N LEU A 291 -3.34 -5.97 -15.17
CA LEU A 291 -2.78 -4.97 -14.26
C LEU A 291 -1.38 -4.51 -14.70
N ASP A 292 -0.60 -5.36 -15.38
CA ASP A 292 0.68 -4.94 -15.96
C ASP A 292 0.52 -3.84 -17.04
N TYR A 293 -0.64 -3.61 -17.64
CA TYR A 293 -0.86 -2.49 -18.56
C TYR A 293 -1.56 -1.29 -17.92
N VAL A 294 -1.76 -1.32 -16.61
CA VAL A 294 -2.28 -0.20 -15.82
C VAL A 294 -1.12 0.66 -15.32
N PRO A 295 -1.18 2.00 -15.37
CA PRO A 295 -0.17 2.87 -14.76
C PRO A 295 0.11 2.53 -13.28
N GLN A 296 1.39 2.37 -12.92
CA GLN A 296 1.80 1.90 -11.59
C GLN A 296 1.18 2.66 -10.42
N PHE A 297 1.07 3.99 -10.54
CA PHE A 297 0.45 4.83 -9.53
C PHE A 297 -0.98 4.40 -9.21
N LEU A 298 -1.82 4.14 -10.22
CA LEU A 298 -3.22 3.75 -10.03
C LEU A 298 -3.33 2.38 -9.35
N ARG A 299 -2.43 1.44 -9.68
CA ARG A 299 -2.37 0.12 -9.02
C ARG A 299 -2.00 0.23 -7.56
N TRP A 300 -1.02 1.08 -7.27
CA TRP A 300 -0.61 1.32 -5.89
C TRP A 300 -1.68 2.07 -5.10
N PHE A 301 -2.45 2.96 -5.72
CA PHE A 301 -3.55 3.64 -5.04
C PHE A 301 -4.72 2.69 -4.74
N ASP A 302 -5.06 1.79 -5.67
CA ASP A 302 -5.99 0.68 -5.44
C ASP A 302 -5.50 -0.22 -4.30
N GLU A 303 -4.24 -0.67 -4.33
CA GLU A 303 -3.62 -1.49 -3.28
C GLU A 303 -3.59 -0.79 -1.92
N TRP A 304 -3.26 0.50 -1.90
CA TRP A 304 -3.28 1.32 -0.69
C TRP A 304 -4.68 1.41 -0.08
N SER A 305 -5.71 1.60 -0.91
CA SER A 305 -7.10 1.73 -0.42
C SER A 305 -7.61 0.44 0.20
N GLU A 306 -7.35 -0.70 -0.46
CA GLU A 306 -7.72 -2.03 0.02
C GLU A 306 -7.01 -2.38 1.34
N GLU A 307 -5.71 -2.10 1.44
CA GLU A 307 -4.94 -2.33 2.67
C GLU A 307 -5.35 -1.40 3.81
N PHE A 308 -5.65 -0.14 3.50
CA PHE A 308 -6.21 0.80 4.47
C PHE A 308 -7.53 0.28 5.04
N CYS A 309 -8.48 -0.10 4.17
CA CYS A 309 -9.78 -0.60 4.59
C CYS A 309 -9.65 -1.91 5.39
N ARG A 310 -8.82 -2.86 4.94
CA ARG A 310 -8.53 -4.11 5.67
C ARG A 310 -8.04 -3.83 7.09
N LYS A 311 -6.98 -3.01 7.23
CA LYS A 311 -6.36 -2.72 8.53
C LYS A 311 -7.27 -1.89 9.43
N ARG A 312 -8.02 -0.93 8.87
CA ARG A 312 -9.09 -0.19 9.57
C ARG A 312 -10.10 -1.18 10.13
N ASN A 313 -10.71 -2.01 9.29
CA ASN A 313 -11.80 -2.89 9.71
C ASN A 313 -11.37 -3.86 10.81
N ASN A 314 -10.21 -4.50 10.65
CA ASN A 314 -9.67 -5.40 11.67
C ASN A 314 -9.37 -4.67 12.98
N THR A 315 -8.81 -3.46 12.89
CA THR A 315 -8.54 -2.64 14.07
C THR A 315 -9.82 -2.25 14.79
N LEU A 316 -10.86 -1.85 14.08
CA LEU A 316 -12.14 -1.44 14.67
C LEU A 316 -12.90 -2.61 15.29
N LYS A 317 -12.83 -3.81 14.70
CA LYS A 317 -13.37 -5.03 15.32
C LYS A 317 -12.70 -5.32 16.66
N ILE A 318 -11.37 -5.26 16.71
CA ILE A 318 -10.61 -5.45 17.96
C ILE A 318 -10.93 -4.33 18.95
N ALA A 319 -10.94 -3.07 18.51
CA ALA A 319 -11.26 -1.92 19.34
C ALA A 319 -12.64 -2.03 19.97
N LYS A 320 -13.66 -2.49 19.23
CA LYS A 320 -14.97 -2.81 19.78
C LYS A 320 -14.85 -3.80 20.94
N GLU A 321 -14.19 -4.94 20.73
CA GLU A 321 -14.07 -5.97 21.75
C GLU A 321 -13.36 -5.52 23.04
N VAL A 322 -12.32 -4.69 22.91
CA VAL A 322 -11.49 -4.24 24.04
C VAL A 322 -11.90 -2.90 24.65
N CYS A 323 -12.67 -2.09 23.93
CA CYS A 323 -13.12 -0.77 24.40
C CYS A 323 -14.60 -0.75 24.78
N GLN A 324 -15.48 -1.39 24.00
CA GLN A 324 -16.94 -1.31 24.20
C GLN A 324 -17.58 -2.68 24.01
N ASN A 325 -17.76 -3.39 25.12
CA ASN A 325 -18.31 -4.74 25.12
C ASN A 325 -19.46 -4.84 26.13
N ASP A 326 -20.68 -4.70 25.62
CA ASP A 326 -21.91 -4.75 26.41
C ASP A 326 -22.03 -6.02 27.24
N LYS A 327 -21.66 -7.18 26.68
CA LYS A 327 -21.72 -8.48 27.38
C LYS A 327 -20.78 -8.53 28.59
N LYS A 328 -19.65 -7.81 28.52
CA LYS A 328 -18.69 -7.69 29.61
C LYS A 328 -18.92 -6.45 30.48
N GLN A 329 -20.01 -5.70 30.23
CA GLN A 329 -20.28 -4.40 30.85
C GLN A 329 -19.07 -3.45 30.79
N LEU A 330 -18.36 -3.51 29.67
CA LEU A 330 -17.11 -2.81 29.46
C LEU A 330 -17.35 -1.58 28.60
N TYR A 331 -17.01 -0.41 29.14
CA TYR A 331 -16.97 0.83 28.37
C TYR A 331 -15.73 1.62 28.75
N CYS A 332 -14.77 1.66 27.84
CA CYS A 332 -13.47 2.28 28.01
C CYS A 332 -13.30 3.43 27.03
N SER A 333 -12.49 4.40 27.44
CA SER A 333 -11.98 5.43 26.55
C SER A 333 -10.63 5.07 25.95
N LEU A 334 -10.27 5.73 24.85
CA LEU A 334 -8.92 5.69 24.26
C LEU A 334 -7.80 6.00 25.27
N ASN A 335 -8.09 6.79 26.30
CA ASN A 335 -7.12 7.11 27.36
C ASN A 335 -6.98 6.03 28.43
N GLY A 336 -7.72 4.92 28.31
CA GLY A 336 -7.69 3.82 29.26
C GLY A 336 -8.51 4.06 30.52
N TYR A 337 -9.42 5.04 30.52
CA TYR A 337 -10.40 5.20 31.61
C TYR A 337 -11.60 4.30 31.41
N ASN A 338 -12.09 3.74 32.52
CA ASN A 338 -13.38 3.06 32.60
C ASN A 338 -14.51 4.08 32.75
N CYS A 339 -15.31 4.26 31.70
CA CYS A 339 -16.36 5.26 31.63
C CYS A 339 -17.62 4.91 32.45
N THR A 340 -17.70 3.68 32.98
CA THR A 340 -18.75 3.27 33.93
C THR A 340 -18.51 3.82 35.34
N LYS A 341 -17.32 4.36 35.60
CA LYS A 341 -16.93 4.98 36.86
C LYS A 341 -16.83 6.49 36.69
N LEU A 342 -17.06 7.21 37.79
CA LEU A 342 -16.82 8.65 37.83
C LEU A 342 -15.31 8.92 37.77
N ILE A 343 -14.87 9.59 36.71
CA ILE A 343 -13.50 10.06 36.56
C ILE A 343 -13.36 11.34 37.39
N ARG A 344 -12.56 11.26 38.46
CA ARG A 344 -12.24 12.41 39.31
C ARG A 344 -10.92 13.01 38.84
N ASN A 345 -10.81 14.34 38.81
CA ASN A 345 -9.58 15.07 38.45
C ASN A 345 -8.32 14.64 39.24
N LYS A 346 -8.49 14.04 40.43
CA LYS A 346 -7.38 13.55 41.27
C LYS A 346 -6.87 12.17 40.89
N ASN A 347 -7.56 11.39 40.04
CA ASN A 347 -7.12 10.05 39.69
C ASN A 347 -6.19 10.11 38.48
N TYR A 348 -4.91 10.27 38.84
CA TYR A 348 -3.69 9.72 38.26
C TYR A 348 -3.88 8.81 37.05
N CYS A 349 -2.90 8.83 36.14
CA CYS A 349 -2.74 8.04 34.90
C CYS A 349 -2.86 6.51 35.00
N SER A 350 -3.59 6.00 35.99
CA SER A 350 -4.16 4.68 36.08
C SER A 350 -5.11 4.49 34.91
N ARG A 351 -4.55 3.93 33.84
CA ARG A 351 -5.33 3.07 32.97
C ARG A 351 -5.96 2.03 33.89
N ASP A 352 -7.28 1.99 33.96
CA ASP A 352 -7.95 0.87 34.64
C ASP A 352 -7.40 -0.38 33.93
N PRO A 353 -6.84 -1.38 34.64
CA PRO A 353 -6.25 -2.55 33.98
C PRO A 353 -7.17 -3.18 32.93
N ILE A 354 -8.49 -3.08 33.15
CA ILE A 354 -9.51 -3.53 32.21
C ILE A 354 -9.60 -2.71 30.91
N CYS A 355 -9.17 -1.45 30.92
CA CYS A 355 -9.20 -0.50 29.82
C CYS A 355 -7.82 -0.20 29.21
N THR A 356 -6.73 -0.69 29.81
CA THR A 356 -5.39 -0.64 29.21
C THR A 356 -5.35 -1.24 27.80
N PRO A 357 -6.00 -2.39 27.51
CA PRO A 357 -6.06 -2.94 26.15
C PRO A 357 -6.69 -1.98 25.13
N CYS A 358 -7.73 -1.25 25.53
CA CYS A 358 -8.36 -0.23 24.68
C CYS A 358 -7.36 0.87 24.29
N SER A 359 -6.65 1.41 25.28
CA SER A 359 -5.65 2.47 25.04
C SER A 359 -4.51 1.99 24.14
N ASN A 360 -3.99 0.79 24.39
CA ASN A 360 -2.93 0.18 23.59
C ASN A 360 -3.36 -0.08 22.13
N LYS A 361 -4.65 -0.25 21.87
CA LYS A 361 -5.15 -0.42 20.49
C LYS A 361 -5.46 0.92 19.82
N CYS A 362 -6.11 1.83 20.53
CA CYS A 362 -6.64 3.07 19.95
C CYS A 362 -5.57 4.15 19.73
N ILE A 363 -4.56 4.27 20.61
CA ILE A 363 -3.51 5.31 20.45
C ILE A 363 -2.66 5.06 19.20
N PRO A 364 -2.09 3.86 18.96
CA PRO A 364 -1.33 3.61 17.74
C PRO A 364 -2.20 3.72 16.48
N TYR A 365 -3.48 3.36 16.57
CA TYR A 365 -4.42 3.49 15.47
C TYR A 365 -4.68 4.96 15.08
N ASP A 366 -4.82 5.86 16.06
CA ASP A 366 -4.96 7.30 15.83
C ASP A 366 -3.74 7.88 15.08
N LEU A 367 -2.54 7.46 15.47
CA LEU A 367 -1.29 7.87 14.80
C LEU A 367 -1.23 7.33 13.36
N TRP A 368 -1.50 6.05 13.18
CA TRP A 368 -1.55 5.41 11.87
C TRP A 368 -2.57 6.09 10.94
N LEU A 369 -3.76 6.45 11.44
CA LEU A 369 -4.79 7.16 10.66
C LEU A 369 -4.30 8.51 10.14
N ARG A 370 -3.52 9.26 10.93
CA ARG A 370 -2.96 10.55 10.52
C ARG A 370 -1.98 10.38 9.36
N ASN A 371 -1.08 9.41 9.45
CA ASN A 371 -0.14 9.11 8.36
C ASN A 371 -0.90 8.72 7.09
N ARG A 372 -1.93 7.85 7.20
CA ARG A 372 -2.77 7.43 6.07
C ARG A 372 -3.50 8.59 5.43
N ARG A 373 -3.98 9.56 6.23
CA ARG A 373 -4.60 10.76 5.70
C ARG A 373 -3.64 11.53 4.79
N ASP A 374 -2.40 11.75 5.22
CA ASP A 374 -1.43 12.49 4.43
C ASP A 374 -1.06 11.76 3.14
N GLU A 375 -0.88 10.44 3.21
CA GLU A 375 -0.67 9.58 2.04
C GLU A 375 -1.85 9.67 1.05
N PHE A 376 -3.09 9.69 1.55
CA PHE A 376 -4.28 9.85 0.72
C PHE A 376 -4.30 11.20 0.00
N LYS A 377 -3.98 12.30 0.70
CA LYS A 377 -3.91 13.64 0.06
C LYS A 377 -2.89 13.67 -1.07
N MET A 378 -1.71 13.08 -0.83
CA MET A 378 -0.65 13.01 -1.84
C MET A 378 -1.09 12.25 -3.09
N GLN A 379 -1.76 11.10 -2.90
CA GLN A 379 -2.25 10.28 -4.00
C GLN A 379 -3.43 10.91 -4.73
N LYS A 380 -4.35 11.57 -4.01
CA LYS A 380 -5.45 12.35 -4.60
C LYS A 380 -4.89 13.46 -5.50
N GLY A 381 -3.94 14.25 -5.00
CA GLY A 381 -3.26 15.28 -5.79
C GLY A 381 -2.49 14.72 -6.99
N LYS A 382 -1.92 13.51 -6.86
CA LYS A 382 -1.26 12.82 -7.98
C LYS A 382 -2.26 12.41 -9.06
N TYR A 383 -3.41 11.87 -8.69
CA TYR A 383 -4.48 11.51 -9.63
C TYR A 383 -4.89 12.72 -10.48
N GLU A 384 -5.22 13.84 -9.83
CA GLU A 384 -5.63 15.07 -10.51
C GLU A 384 -4.56 15.59 -11.47
N ASN A 385 -3.28 15.52 -11.08
CA ASN A 385 -2.17 15.95 -11.92
C ASN A 385 -1.96 15.05 -13.14
N GLU A 386 -2.05 13.73 -12.97
CA GLU A 386 -1.94 12.78 -14.09
C GLU A 386 -3.09 12.99 -15.09
N ILE A 387 -4.34 13.16 -14.62
CA ILE A 387 -5.47 13.46 -15.52
C ILE A 387 -5.24 14.75 -16.30
N LYS A 388 -4.87 15.87 -15.63
CA LYS A 388 -4.59 17.16 -16.28
C LYS A 388 -3.48 17.07 -17.32
N THR A 389 -2.46 16.28 -17.03
CA THR A 389 -1.30 16.09 -17.91
C THR A 389 -1.70 15.53 -19.26
N TYR A 390 -2.63 14.58 -19.29
CA TYR A 390 -3.11 13.98 -20.53
C TYR A 390 -4.32 14.75 -21.13
N GLU A 391 -4.63 15.95 -20.62
CA GLU A 391 -5.60 16.90 -21.18
C GLU A 391 -4.93 18.03 -21.98
N SER A 392 -3.83 18.58 -21.46
CA SER A 392 -3.06 19.60 -22.17
C SER A 392 -1.85 18.94 -22.85
N ASP A 393 -1.61 19.20 -24.14
CA ASP A 393 -0.35 18.82 -24.81
C ASP A 393 0.91 19.51 -24.23
N ASN A 394 0.79 20.18 -23.07
CA ASN A 394 1.86 20.86 -22.35
C ASN A 394 2.41 19.97 -21.23
N ASP A 395 3.73 19.80 -21.18
CA ASP A 395 4.45 19.08 -20.12
C ASP A 395 4.20 19.75 -18.74
N ILE A 396 3.39 19.13 -17.87
CA ILE A 396 3.21 19.57 -16.47
C ILE A 396 4.37 19.01 -15.63
N SER A 397 5.07 19.86 -14.87
CA SER A 397 6.14 19.40 -13.97
C SER A 397 5.56 18.48 -12.87
N ASN A 398 6.22 17.33 -12.63
CA ASN A 398 5.81 16.22 -11.73
C ASN A 398 4.81 15.20 -12.30
N SER A 399 4.45 15.29 -13.58
CA SER A 399 3.80 14.20 -14.30
C SER A 399 4.85 13.32 -14.99
N ASN A 400 4.65 12.00 -15.05
CA ASN A 400 5.59 11.09 -15.70
C ASN A 400 5.36 11.08 -17.22
N THR A 401 5.41 12.25 -17.87
CA THR A 401 4.68 12.55 -19.12
C THR A 401 4.97 11.69 -20.36
N LYS A 402 5.98 10.81 -20.38
CA LYS A 402 6.37 10.10 -21.61
C LYS A 402 6.72 8.63 -21.36
N LYS A 403 5.85 7.91 -20.65
CA LYS A 403 5.88 6.44 -20.62
C LYS A 403 5.02 5.90 -21.75
N GLU A 404 5.60 5.02 -22.57
CA GLU A 404 4.91 4.38 -23.69
C GLU A 404 3.57 3.76 -23.23
N TYR A 405 2.50 3.91 -24.00
CA TYR A 405 1.15 3.39 -23.72
C TYR A 405 0.39 3.98 -22.51
N TYR A 406 0.99 4.86 -21.70
CA TYR A 406 0.26 5.51 -20.60
C TYR A 406 -0.76 6.53 -21.11
N LYS A 407 -0.47 7.20 -22.23
CA LYS A 407 -1.39 8.18 -22.83
C LYS A 407 -2.71 7.52 -23.21
N GLU A 408 -2.62 6.39 -23.89
CA GLU A 408 -3.75 5.56 -24.32
C GLU A 408 -4.61 5.16 -23.13
N PHE A 409 -3.98 4.74 -22.02
CA PHE A 409 -4.69 4.40 -20.79
C PHE A 409 -5.46 5.60 -20.20
N TYR A 410 -4.79 6.74 -19.99
CA TYR A 410 -5.42 7.90 -19.38
C TYR A 410 -6.45 8.57 -20.30
N GLU A 411 -6.29 8.47 -21.62
CA GLU A 411 -7.28 8.93 -22.59
C GLU A 411 -8.59 8.15 -22.49
N GLU A 412 -8.55 6.85 -22.20
CA GLU A 412 -9.74 6.06 -21.91
C GLU A 412 -10.28 6.34 -20.51
N LEU A 413 -9.42 6.40 -19.49
CA LEU A 413 -9.82 6.67 -18.11
C LEU A 413 -10.58 7.99 -17.97
N LYS A 414 -10.09 9.07 -18.59
CA LYS A 414 -10.68 10.41 -18.48
C LYS A 414 -12.08 10.53 -19.11
N LYS A 415 -12.49 9.60 -19.99
CA LYS A 415 -13.84 9.65 -20.61
C LYS A 415 -14.95 9.47 -19.58
N SER A 416 -14.73 8.62 -18.57
CA SER A 416 -15.73 8.31 -17.55
C SER A 416 -15.31 8.74 -16.14
N TYR A 417 -14.00 8.86 -15.88
CA TYR A 417 -13.44 9.10 -14.55
C TYR A 417 -12.53 10.34 -14.52
N LYS A 418 -12.93 11.39 -15.26
CA LYS A 418 -12.24 12.70 -15.29
C LYS A 418 -12.12 13.30 -13.89
N SER A 419 -13.21 13.25 -13.12
CA SER A 419 -13.25 13.72 -11.73
C SER A 419 -12.67 12.65 -10.81
N VAL A 420 -11.86 13.10 -9.84
CA VAL A 420 -11.26 12.20 -8.86
C VAL A 420 -12.32 11.54 -8.00
N GLU A 421 -13.43 12.22 -7.72
CA GLU A 421 -14.57 11.72 -6.97
C GLU A 421 -15.20 10.45 -7.60
N ASN A 422 -15.30 10.41 -8.94
CA ASN A 422 -15.79 9.23 -9.64
C ASN A 422 -14.85 8.02 -9.41
N PHE A 423 -13.53 8.25 -9.38
CA PHE A 423 -12.56 7.19 -9.12
C PHE A 423 -12.53 6.79 -7.65
N LEU A 424 -12.63 7.74 -6.72
CA LEU A 424 -12.72 7.47 -5.27
C LEU A 424 -13.94 6.62 -4.92
N THR A 425 -15.06 6.81 -5.63
CA THR A 425 -16.24 5.96 -5.52
C THR A 425 -15.93 4.50 -5.85
N LEU A 426 -15.08 4.24 -6.85
CA LEU A 426 -14.65 2.88 -7.17
C LEU A 426 -13.69 2.28 -6.14
N LEU A 427 -12.88 3.12 -5.46
CA LEU A 427 -12.06 2.67 -4.32
C LEU A 427 -12.94 2.29 -3.12
N ASN A 428 -14.02 3.02 -2.87
CA ASN A 428 -15.00 2.65 -1.84
C ASN A 428 -15.63 1.29 -2.10
N ASN A 429 -15.82 0.93 -3.36
CA ASN A 429 -16.35 -0.36 -3.80
C ASN A 429 -15.29 -1.50 -3.80
N GLY A 430 -14.09 -1.23 -3.25
CA GLY A 430 -13.09 -2.26 -3.02
C GLY A 430 -13.60 -3.35 -2.07
N ARG A 431 -13.09 -4.58 -2.21
CA ARG A 431 -13.54 -5.76 -1.46
C ARG A 431 -13.55 -5.51 0.05
N TYR A 432 -12.51 -4.87 0.59
CA TYR A 432 -12.43 -4.58 2.03
C TYR A 432 -13.14 -3.27 2.38
N CYS A 433 -13.23 -2.32 1.45
CA CYS A 433 -13.86 -1.04 1.68
C CYS A 433 -15.40 -1.13 1.73
N GLU A 434 -16.00 -2.08 1.02
CA GLU A 434 -17.45 -2.35 1.08
C GLU A 434 -17.89 -3.03 2.38
N GLU A 435 -16.96 -3.59 3.16
CA GLU A 435 -17.29 -4.31 4.37
C GLU A 435 -17.87 -3.38 5.44
N LYS A 436 -19.11 -3.66 5.84
CA LYS A 436 -19.81 -2.89 6.86
C LYS A 436 -19.40 -3.35 8.25
N ILE A 437 -18.97 -2.41 9.07
CA ILE A 437 -18.75 -2.63 10.49
C ILE A 437 -19.99 -2.17 11.22
N GLN A 438 -20.59 -3.06 12.01
CA GLN A 438 -21.76 -2.71 12.80
C GLN A 438 -21.45 -1.46 13.61
N GLU A 439 -22.37 -0.49 13.53
CA GLU A 439 -22.42 0.65 14.45
C GLU A 439 -21.30 1.70 14.23
N GLU A 440 -20.47 1.52 13.20
CA GLU A 440 -19.47 2.47 12.70
C GLU A 440 -19.89 3.00 11.33
N GLU A 441 -19.38 4.17 10.93
CA GLU A 441 -19.61 4.67 9.57
C GLU A 441 -18.80 3.84 8.55
N ASN A 442 -19.45 3.57 7.42
CA ASN A 442 -18.78 3.00 6.25
C ASN A 442 -17.75 3.99 5.73
N ILE A 443 -16.65 3.46 5.19
CA ILE A 443 -15.65 4.30 4.56
C ILE A 443 -16.24 4.96 3.31
N ASP A 444 -15.97 6.24 3.15
CA ASP A 444 -16.33 6.97 1.94
C ASP A 444 -15.25 8.01 1.65
N PHE A 445 -14.33 7.68 0.75
CA PHE A 445 -13.23 8.55 0.33
C PHE A 445 -13.69 9.86 -0.35
N ASN A 446 -14.97 10.00 -0.74
CA ASN A 446 -15.50 11.25 -1.28
C ASN A 446 -15.87 12.29 -0.23
N LYS A 447 -16.02 11.88 1.05
CA LYS A 447 -16.24 12.83 2.13
C LYS A 447 -15.01 13.73 2.31
N ASP A 448 -15.20 14.84 3.00
CA ASP A 448 -14.07 15.68 3.43
C ASP A 448 -13.02 14.82 4.14
N GLU A 449 -11.74 15.13 3.93
CA GLU A 449 -10.63 14.35 4.48
C GLU A 449 -10.73 14.17 6.01
N ASP A 450 -11.23 15.19 6.71
CA ASP A 450 -11.46 15.13 8.17
C ASP A 450 -12.49 14.04 8.53
N ASN A 451 -13.50 13.84 7.68
CA ASN A 451 -14.58 12.87 7.84
C ASN A 451 -14.18 11.47 7.37
N VAL A 452 -13.25 11.34 6.41
CA VAL A 452 -12.73 10.02 5.99
C VAL A 452 -11.87 9.39 7.09
N PHE A 453 -10.99 10.20 7.69
CA PHE A 453 -9.98 9.76 8.66
C PHE A 453 -10.36 10.15 10.09
N HIS A 454 -11.66 10.15 10.40
CA HIS A 454 -12.17 10.44 11.74
C HIS A 454 -11.83 9.30 12.73
N ARG A 455 -11.82 9.64 14.02
CA ARG A 455 -11.65 8.64 15.08
C ARG A 455 -12.88 7.77 15.16
N SER A 456 -12.65 6.46 15.23
CA SER A 456 -13.70 5.50 15.53
C SER A 456 -14.43 5.85 16.82
N LYS A 457 -15.74 5.60 16.85
CA LYS A 457 -16.55 5.78 18.05
C LYS A 457 -16.13 4.89 19.24
N TYR A 458 -15.44 3.78 18.97
CA TYR A 458 -14.86 2.91 20.00
C TYR A 458 -13.60 3.52 20.63
N CYS A 459 -12.91 4.38 19.88
CA CYS A 459 -11.66 5.02 20.26
C CYS A 459 -11.87 6.49 20.68
N GLN A 460 -12.99 6.78 21.33
CA GLN A 460 -13.31 8.11 21.83
C GLN A 460 -12.89 8.29 23.29
N VAL A 461 -12.87 9.54 23.74
CA VAL A 461 -12.82 9.82 25.18
C VAL A 461 -14.14 9.41 25.85
N CYS A 462 -14.16 9.32 27.18
CA CYS A 462 -15.42 9.02 27.86
C CYS A 462 -16.47 10.09 27.56
N PRO A 463 -17.75 9.71 27.42
CA PRO A 463 -18.83 10.66 27.21
C PRO A 463 -19.06 11.55 28.44
N ALA A 464 -19.86 12.60 28.29
CA ALA A 464 -20.01 13.63 29.32
C ALA A 464 -20.68 13.10 30.59
N CYS A 465 -21.57 12.12 30.47
CA CYS A 465 -22.15 11.42 31.60
C CYS A 465 -21.44 10.09 31.86
N VAL A 466 -21.45 9.66 33.12
CA VAL A 466 -21.06 8.27 33.48
C VAL A 466 -21.96 7.29 32.71
N VAL A 467 -21.37 6.23 32.16
CA VAL A 467 -22.08 5.19 31.39
C VAL A 467 -22.65 4.13 32.34
N ASP A 468 -23.89 3.69 32.10
CA ASP A 468 -24.50 2.55 32.77
C ASP A 468 -24.63 1.39 31.78
N CYS A 469 -24.10 0.21 32.14
CA CYS A 469 -24.13 -1.01 31.33
C CYS A 469 -25.01 -2.11 31.92
N LYS A 470 -25.78 -1.83 32.99
CA LYS A 470 -26.53 -2.85 33.74
C LYS A 470 -27.67 -3.49 32.95
N THR A 471 -28.22 -2.80 31.96
CA THR A 471 -29.36 -3.24 31.14
C THR A 471 -28.95 -4.09 29.94
N GLY A 472 -27.67 -4.49 29.84
CA GLY A 472 -27.13 -5.23 28.70
C GLY A 472 -26.81 -4.37 27.48
N LYS A 473 -26.95 -3.04 27.60
CA LYS A 473 -26.41 -2.02 26.70
C LYS A 473 -25.73 -0.94 27.54
N CYS A 474 -24.60 -0.45 27.08
CA CYS A 474 -23.90 0.65 27.72
C CYS A 474 -24.38 2.01 27.19
N GLU A 475 -25.04 2.81 28.03
CA GLU A 475 -25.59 4.13 27.66
C GLU A 475 -25.26 5.22 28.70
N GLU A 476 -25.21 6.49 28.28
CA GLU A 476 -25.02 7.61 29.20
C GLU A 476 -26.13 7.71 30.25
N LYS A 477 -25.77 7.75 31.53
CA LYS A 477 -26.73 7.85 32.63
C LYS A 477 -27.25 9.28 32.78
N LYS A 478 -28.42 9.54 32.17
CA LYS A 478 -29.11 10.83 32.16
C LYS A 478 -30.40 10.80 32.98
N ASN A 479 -30.76 11.93 33.57
CA ASN A 479 -32.06 12.21 34.16
C ASN A 479 -33.11 12.43 33.05
N SER A 480 -34.40 12.47 33.42
CA SER A 480 -35.50 12.68 32.47
C SER A 480 -35.44 14.03 31.73
N ASP A 481 -34.74 15.01 32.27
CA ASP A 481 -34.49 16.33 31.66
C ASP A 481 -33.25 16.35 30.73
N GLY A 482 -32.57 15.21 30.56
CA GLY A 482 -31.35 15.08 29.76
C GLY A 482 -30.07 15.46 30.49
N SER A 483 -30.13 15.95 31.74
CA SER A 483 -28.95 16.24 32.55
C SER A 483 -28.23 14.96 32.99
N CYS A 484 -26.90 14.97 33.10
CA CYS A 484 -26.16 13.81 33.59
C CYS A 484 -26.50 13.52 35.06
N VAL A 485 -26.85 12.28 35.40
CA VAL A 485 -26.96 11.86 36.81
C VAL A 485 -25.62 12.06 37.51
N ASN A 486 -24.54 11.68 36.82
CA ASN A 486 -23.18 11.97 37.22
C ASN A 486 -22.43 12.51 36.00
N ALA A 487 -22.10 13.80 36.03
CA ALA A 487 -21.25 14.41 35.00
C ALA A 487 -19.79 14.03 35.24
N GLN A 488 -19.13 13.56 34.19
CA GLN A 488 -17.70 13.36 34.17
C GLN A 488 -16.99 14.72 34.25
N LYS A 489 -16.00 14.83 35.13
CA LYS A 489 -15.23 16.06 35.32
C LYS A 489 -13.94 15.96 34.53
N TYR A 490 -14.02 16.15 33.22
CA TYR A 490 -12.81 16.21 32.38
C TYR A 490 -12.72 17.49 31.54
N THR A 491 -13.74 18.34 31.48
CA THR A 491 -13.71 19.56 30.65
C THR A 491 -12.88 20.68 31.26
N ARG A 492 -12.16 21.41 30.40
CA ARG A 492 -11.41 22.61 30.78
C ARG A 492 -12.37 23.68 31.34
N PRO A 493 -12.09 24.26 32.51
CA PRO A 493 -12.86 25.40 33.02
C PRO A 493 -12.78 26.58 32.04
N LYS A 494 -13.94 27.19 31.73
CA LYS A 494 -14.03 28.30 30.75
C LYS A 494 -13.21 29.54 31.16
N ASP A 495 -12.90 29.67 32.44
CA ASP A 495 -12.25 30.82 33.05
C ASP A 495 -10.71 30.71 33.12
N VAL A 496 -10.11 29.65 32.57
CA VAL A 496 -8.65 29.44 32.64
C VAL A 496 -8.02 29.48 31.26
N THR A 497 -7.14 30.45 30.98
CA THR A 497 -6.36 30.51 29.73
C THR A 497 -5.31 29.39 29.69
N PRO A 498 -5.22 28.57 28.62
CA PRO A 498 -4.29 27.46 28.57
C PRO A 498 -2.94 27.92 28.01
N LYS A 499 -1.86 27.33 28.48
CA LYS A 499 -0.54 27.41 27.88
C LYS A 499 -0.45 26.39 26.74
N ILE A 500 -0.01 26.86 25.57
CA ILE A 500 0.21 26.01 24.41
C ILE A 500 1.59 25.36 24.51
N ILE A 501 1.66 24.04 24.39
CA ILE A 501 2.89 23.25 24.35
C ILE A 501 2.91 22.46 23.04
N LYS A 502 4.03 22.48 22.32
CA LYS A 502 4.25 21.61 21.17
C LYS A 502 4.96 20.34 21.66
N VAL A 503 4.39 19.18 21.35
CA VAL A 503 4.88 17.88 21.79
C VAL A 503 5.14 17.02 20.56
N LEU A 504 6.34 16.42 20.46
CA LEU A 504 6.67 15.49 19.39
C LEU A 504 5.89 14.19 19.56
N PHE A 505 5.55 13.48 18.50
CA PHE A 505 4.93 12.16 18.63
C PHE A 505 5.67 11.13 17.78
N SER A 506 5.66 9.89 18.24
CA SER A 506 6.33 8.77 17.58
C SER A 506 5.65 8.41 16.27
N GLY A 507 6.47 8.11 15.25
CA GLY A 507 5.98 7.61 13.97
C GLY A 507 5.85 6.08 13.95
N ASP A 508 5.60 5.52 12.77
CA ASP A 508 5.37 4.08 12.58
C ASP A 508 6.69 3.27 12.48
N HIS A 509 7.86 3.94 12.39
CA HIS A 509 9.15 3.27 12.23
C HIS A 509 10.04 3.36 13.48
N GLN A 510 10.77 2.28 13.73
CA GLN A 510 11.86 2.24 14.71
C GLN A 510 12.91 3.30 14.30
N LYS A 511 13.15 4.30 15.16
CA LYS A 511 14.00 5.51 14.97
C LYS A 511 13.31 6.79 14.46
N ASP A 512 12.03 6.78 14.11
CA ASP A 512 11.31 8.01 13.69
C ASP A 512 11.40 9.09 14.77
N ILE A 513 11.27 8.69 16.04
CA ILE A 513 11.34 9.63 17.15
C ILE A 513 12.76 10.19 17.33
N THR A 514 13.80 9.39 17.05
CA THR A 514 15.21 9.82 17.13
C THR A 514 15.52 10.85 16.05
N GLU A 515 14.99 10.67 14.85
CA GLU A 515 15.13 11.64 13.75
C GLU A 515 14.36 12.94 14.05
N LYS A 516 13.11 12.82 14.54
CA LYS A 516 12.30 13.97 14.96
C LYS A 516 12.92 14.72 16.14
N LEU A 517 13.45 14.02 17.14
CA LEU A 517 14.21 14.61 18.24
C LEU A 517 15.47 15.33 17.72
N SER A 518 16.22 14.71 16.81
CA SER A 518 17.38 15.36 16.20
C SER A 518 17.00 16.63 15.43
N SER A 519 15.86 16.62 14.73
CA SER A 519 15.35 17.79 14.02
C SER A 519 14.94 18.91 14.99
N PHE A 520 14.17 18.55 16.03
CA PHE A 520 13.74 19.46 17.09
C PHE A 520 14.92 20.13 17.80
N CYS A 521 15.95 19.37 18.15
CA CYS A 521 17.15 19.92 18.80
C CYS A 521 17.99 20.80 17.88
N LYS A 522 17.90 20.63 16.55
CA LYS A 522 18.66 21.42 15.57
C LYS A 522 17.97 22.72 15.15
N ASN A 523 16.63 22.74 15.10
CA ASN A 523 15.85 23.91 14.66
C ASN A 523 14.51 24.03 15.42
N PRO A 524 14.52 24.56 16.66
CA PRO A 524 13.32 24.66 17.51
C PRO A 524 12.21 25.57 16.94
N GLU A 525 12.53 26.46 15.99
CA GLU A 525 11.60 27.42 15.39
C GLU A 525 11.06 26.99 14.01
N SER A 526 11.44 25.82 13.47
CA SER A 526 10.95 25.42 12.14
C SER A 526 9.43 25.16 12.15
N GLU A 527 8.69 25.95 11.37
CA GLU A 527 7.22 25.97 11.23
C GLU A 527 6.60 24.70 10.59
N ASN A 528 7.33 23.60 10.43
CA ASN A 528 6.76 22.38 9.89
C ASN A 528 5.87 21.69 10.93
N ASN A 529 4.60 22.11 10.98
CA ASN A 529 3.51 21.62 11.83
C ASN A 529 3.20 20.10 11.72
N ARG A 530 3.96 19.35 10.91
CA ARG A 530 3.74 17.92 10.65
C ARG A 530 4.28 17.01 11.77
N ASP A 531 5.32 17.44 12.49
CA ASP A 531 5.98 16.63 13.51
C ASP A 531 5.47 16.88 14.94
N TYR A 532 4.57 17.85 15.11
CA TYR A 532 4.15 18.35 16.41
C TYR A 532 2.65 18.14 16.66
N GLN A 533 2.32 17.75 17.87
CA GLN A 533 0.98 17.83 18.42
C GLN A 533 0.89 19.06 19.34
N THR A 534 -0.19 19.81 19.23
CA THR A 534 -0.42 21.00 20.06
C THR A 534 -1.23 20.63 21.29
N TRP A 535 -0.67 20.82 22.47
CA TRP A 535 -1.31 20.58 23.76
C TRP A 535 -1.68 21.92 24.39
N GLN A 536 -2.92 22.05 24.84
CA GLN A 536 -3.42 23.20 25.58
C GLN A 536 -3.50 22.85 27.06
N CYS A 537 -2.43 23.12 27.79
CA CYS A 537 -2.29 22.79 29.20
C CYS A 537 -2.76 23.94 30.09
N TYR A 538 -3.53 23.63 31.13
CA TYR A 538 -4.04 24.63 32.06
C TYR A 538 -3.81 24.18 33.49
N TYR A 539 -3.47 25.13 34.35
CA TYR A 539 -3.34 24.94 35.79
C TYR A 539 -4.20 25.98 36.50
N LYS A 540 -5.18 25.51 37.28
CA LYS A 540 -5.99 26.35 38.18
C LYS A 540 -5.81 25.97 39.65
N SER A 541 -5.59 24.68 39.93
CA SER A 541 -5.28 24.13 41.26
C SER A 541 -4.74 22.71 41.09
N SER A 542 -4.35 22.05 42.18
CA SER A 542 -4.02 20.61 42.19
C SER A 542 -5.10 19.72 41.59
N ASP A 543 -6.34 20.18 41.62
CA ASP A 543 -7.53 19.45 41.21
C ASP A 543 -7.98 19.87 39.79
N TYR A 544 -7.26 20.78 39.15
CA TYR A 544 -7.54 21.29 37.81
C TYR A 544 -6.21 21.60 37.09
N ASN A 545 -5.48 20.54 36.73
CA ASN A 545 -4.18 20.58 36.06
C ASN A 545 -4.12 19.56 34.91
N ASN A 546 -4.63 19.93 33.73
CA ASN A 546 -4.67 19.02 32.58
C ASN A 546 -4.21 19.70 31.29
N CYS A 547 -3.82 18.88 30.32
CA CYS A 547 -3.48 19.19 28.95
C CYS A 547 -4.55 18.67 28.01
N GLU A 548 -5.23 19.57 27.33
CA GLU A 548 -6.12 19.26 26.23
C GLU A 548 -5.29 19.11 24.96
N MET A 549 -5.04 17.87 24.53
CA MET A 549 -4.40 17.62 23.25
C MET A 549 -5.37 17.94 22.13
N LYS A 550 -5.07 18.99 21.39
CA LYS A 550 -5.69 19.19 20.08
C LYS A 550 -4.95 18.27 19.13
N GLY A 551 -5.64 17.25 18.61
CA GLY A 551 -5.16 16.63 17.38
C GLY A 551 -5.13 17.74 16.33
N SER A 552 -4.00 17.94 15.66
CA SER A 552 -3.76 19.06 14.74
C SER A 552 -4.66 19.05 13.49
N SER A 553 -5.60 18.11 13.41
CA SER A 553 -6.35 17.75 12.21
C SER A 553 -7.86 17.54 12.41
N TYR A 554 -8.40 17.71 13.63
CA TYR A 554 -9.83 17.48 13.89
C TYR A 554 -10.60 18.80 13.88
N LYS A 555 -11.50 18.97 12.90
CA LYS A 555 -12.45 20.08 12.80
C LYS A 555 -13.89 19.65 13.11
N GLU A 556 -14.11 18.60 13.89
CA GLU A 556 -15.45 18.41 14.44
C GLU A 556 -15.68 19.37 15.60
N LYS A 557 -16.73 20.18 15.46
CA LYS A 557 -17.21 21.16 16.46
C LYS A 557 -17.64 20.51 17.78
N HIS A 558 -17.74 19.18 17.81
CA HIS A 558 -18.37 18.40 18.89
C HIS A 558 -17.52 17.23 19.43
N ASP A 559 -16.33 16.98 18.90
CA ASP A 559 -15.45 15.93 19.44
C ASP A 559 -14.65 16.48 20.64
N PRO A 560 -14.76 15.90 21.85
CA PRO A 560 -13.99 16.40 22.98
C PRO A 560 -12.51 16.04 22.78
N ASN A 561 -11.65 17.07 22.77
CA ASN A 561 -10.20 16.90 22.74
C ASN A 561 -9.71 15.92 23.82
N ILE A 562 -8.59 15.25 23.57
CA ILE A 562 -8.02 14.27 24.51
C ILE A 562 -7.47 15.05 25.72
N ILE A 563 -7.98 14.79 26.91
CA ILE A 563 -7.54 15.50 28.12
C ILE A 563 -6.61 14.59 28.93
N ILE A 564 -5.35 15.01 29.05
CA ILE A 564 -4.23 14.29 29.65
C ILE A 564 -3.75 15.10 30.85
N SER A 565 -3.71 14.53 32.06
CA SER A 565 -3.12 15.22 33.22
C SER A 565 -1.63 15.51 33.01
N ASP A 566 -1.09 16.56 33.63
CA ASP A 566 0.35 16.84 33.71
C ASP A 566 1.20 15.62 34.13
N LYS A 567 0.68 14.75 35.00
CA LYS A 567 1.34 13.49 35.42
C LYS A 567 1.43 12.45 34.31
N CYS A 568 0.65 12.60 33.24
CA CYS A 568 0.66 11.71 32.09
C CYS A 568 1.67 12.18 31.02
N PHE A 569 2.39 13.28 31.27
CA PHE A 569 3.64 13.59 30.59
C PHE A 569 4.62 12.41 30.66
N HIS A 570 4.61 11.63 31.74
CA HIS A 570 5.42 10.40 31.84
C HIS A 570 5.05 9.32 30.81
N LEU A 571 3.79 9.23 30.35
CA LEU A 571 3.41 8.29 29.29
C LEU A 571 3.94 8.74 27.93
N TRP A 572 3.97 10.06 27.72
CA TRP A 572 4.66 10.63 26.57
C TRP A 572 6.16 10.34 26.62
N VAL A 573 6.81 10.56 27.76
CA VAL A 573 8.23 10.22 28.00
C VAL A 573 8.47 8.71 27.85
N GLN A 574 7.56 7.86 28.32
CA GLN A 574 7.70 6.41 28.20
C GLN A 574 7.58 5.97 26.73
N SER A 575 6.64 6.53 25.98
CA SER A 575 6.51 6.26 24.54
C SER A 575 7.77 6.75 23.81
N LEU A 576 8.20 7.99 24.09
CA LEU A 576 9.47 8.55 23.62
C LEU A 576 10.65 7.60 23.90
N LEU A 577 10.76 7.05 25.11
CA LEU A 577 11.84 6.15 25.50
C LEU A 577 11.75 4.78 24.80
N ILE A 578 10.57 4.17 24.74
CA ILE A 578 10.33 2.91 24.03
C ILE A 578 10.69 3.06 22.55
N ASP A 579 10.33 4.19 21.95
CA ASP A 579 10.54 4.42 20.52
C ASP A 579 12.00 4.83 20.20
N THR A 580 12.77 5.26 21.20
CA THR A 580 14.22 5.54 21.07
C THR A 580 15.13 4.33 21.28
N ILE A 581 14.65 3.25 21.90
CA ILE A 581 15.41 2.02 22.19
C ILE A 581 15.12 1.00 21.09
#